data_AF-G2GQ21-F1
#
_entry.id   AF-G2GQ21-F1
#
_cell.length_a   1.000
_cell.length_b   1.000
_cell.length_c   1.000
_cell.angle_alpha   90.00
_cell.angle_beta   90.00
_cell.angle_gamma   90.00
#
_symmetry.space_group_name_H-M   'P 1'
#
loop_
_entity.id
_entity.type
_entity.pdbx_description
1 polymer ?
#
loop_
_entity_poly.entity_id
_entity_poly.type
_entity_poly.pdbx_seq_one_letter_code
_entity_poly.pdbx_strand_id
1 'polypeptide(L)' 'REFADRHTLGMTLLSDPGGTVRERFGVARGFSLAPTRRVTFVIGQDRTVLEVVRSELRMSAHADRALAALRG' A
#
# COMPACT_ATOMS: atom_id res chain seq x y z
N ARG A 1 10.09 11.91 7.90
CA ARG A 1 10.51 11.57 9.28
C ARG A 1 9.52 12.11 10.29
N GLU A 2 9.26 13.42 10.30
CA GLU A 2 8.29 14.07 11.21
C GLU A 2 6.91 13.41 11.32
N PHE A 3 6.36 12.87 10.22
CA PHE A 3 5.08 12.16 10.27
C PHE A 3 5.15 10.88 11.11
N ALA A 4 6.21 10.09 10.96
CA ALA A 4 6.42 8.89 11.78
C ALA A 4 6.71 9.27 13.24
N ASP A 5 7.40 10.37 13.50
CA ASP A 5 7.68 10.82 14.86
C ASP A 5 6.42 11.33 15.58
N ARG A 6 5.49 11.95 14.84
CA ARG A 6 4.19 12.42 15.35
C ARG A 6 3.15 11.31 15.53
N HIS A 7 3.31 10.18 14.85
CA HIS A 7 2.31 9.11 14.82
C HIS A 7 2.93 7.76 15.19
N THR A 8 2.43 7.11 16.24
CA THR A 8 2.87 5.77 16.66
C THR A 8 2.26 4.70 15.75
N LEU A 9 2.83 4.51 14.56
CA LEU A 9 2.24 3.67 13.51
C LEU A 9 2.34 2.16 13.76
N GLY A 10 3.25 1.70 14.62
CA GLY A 10 3.49 0.26 14.86
C GLY A 10 4.05 -0.49 13.64
N MET A 11 4.49 0.23 12.61
CA MET A 11 5.05 -0.30 11.37
C MET A 11 6.11 0.64 10.78
N THR A 12 6.98 0.11 9.93
CA THR A 12 7.98 0.90 9.21
C THR A 12 7.33 1.80 8.16
N LEU A 13 7.59 3.11 8.23
CA LEU A 13 7.20 4.05 7.19
C LEU A 13 8.31 4.17 6.13
N LEU A 14 7.98 3.88 4.88
CA LEU A 14 8.89 3.99 3.74
C LEU A 14 8.53 5.20 2.87
N SER A 15 9.51 5.73 2.15
CA SER A 15 9.35 6.81 1.17
C SER A 15 9.87 6.35 -0.19
N ASP A 16 9.18 6.73 -1.27
CA ASP A 16 9.58 6.52 -2.67
C ASP A 16 9.76 7.89 -3.36
N PRO A 17 10.83 8.67 -3.05
CA PRO A 17 10.98 10.03 -3.56
C PRO A 17 11.09 10.10 -5.09
N GLY A 18 11.68 9.09 -5.70
CA GLY A 18 11.84 8.97 -7.16
C GLY A 18 10.62 8.41 -7.88
N GLY A 19 9.60 7.95 -7.15
CA GLY A 19 8.39 7.39 -7.73
C GLY A 19 8.57 6.06 -8.47
N THR A 20 9.76 5.45 -8.40
CA THR A 20 10.09 4.24 -9.16
C THR A 20 9.29 3.04 -8.68
N VAL A 21 9.01 2.96 -7.37
CA VAL A 21 8.23 1.85 -6.80
C VAL A 21 6.76 2.00 -7.17
N ARG A 22 6.17 3.19 -7.00
CA ARG A 22 4.75 3.41 -7.36
C ARG A 22 4.45 3.16 -8.84
N GLU A 23 5.42 3.39 -9.72
CA GLU A 23 5.33 3.09 -11.16
C GLU A 23 5.37 1.60 -11.42
N ARG A 24 6.36 0.88 -10.87
CA ARG A 24 6.49 -0.57 -11.02
C ARG A 24 5.27 -1.33 -10.50
N PHE A 25 4.67 -0.86 -9.41
CA PHE A 25 3.46 -1.46 -8.84
C PHE A 25 2.16 -1.02 -9.55
N GLY A 26 2.26 -0.16 -10.57
CA GLY A 26 1.12 0.31 -11.37
C GLY A 26 0.10 1.10 -10.55
N VAL A 27 0.52 1.77 -9.47
CA VAL A 27 -0.37 2.55 -8.59
C VAL A 27 -0.33 4.04 -8.87
N ALA A 28 0.63 4.49 -9.68
CA ALA A 28 0.67 5.85 -10.21
C ALA A 28 -0.57 6.18 -11.07
N ARG A 29 -1.02 7.45 -11.05
CA ARG A 29 -2.15 7.95 -11.86
C ARG A 29 -1.67 8.56 -13.19
N GLY A 30 -0.80 7.85 -13.90
CA GLY A 30 -0.27 8.25 -15.21
C GLY A 30 0.38 9.63 -15.21
N PHE A 31 0.13 10.42 -16.27
CA PHE A 31 0.66 11.79 -16.45
C PHE A 31 0.01 12.86 -15.56
N SER A 32 -0.91 12.49 -14.67
CA SER A 32 -1.56 13.45 -13.78
C SER A 32 -0.73 13.72 -12.53
N LEU A 33 -0.76 14.97 -12.04
CA LEU A 33 -0.22 15.34 -10.71
C LEU A 33 -1.09 14.82 -9.55
N ALA A 34 -2.06 13.94 -9.83
CA ALA A 34 -2.96 13.42 -8.82
C ALA A 34 -2.21 12.46 -7.86
N PRO A 35 -2.64 12.36 -6.59
CA PRO A 35 -2.08 11.42 -5.65
C PRO A 35 -2.12 9.97 -6.16
N THR A 36 -1.13 9.18 -5.75
CA THR A 36 -1.07 7.73 -5.99
C THR A 36 -2.37 7.06 -5.51
N ARG A 37 -2.85 6.06 -6.25
CA ARG A 37 -4.01 5.26 -5.80
C ARG A 37 -3.69 4.55 -4.50
N ARG A 38 -4.63 4.57 -3.54
CA ARG A 38 -4.50 3.80 -2.30
C ARG A 38 -4.66 2.31 -2.60
N VAL A 39 -3.60 1.54 -2.37
CA VAL A 39 -3.56 0.09 -2.60
C VAL A 39 -2.83 -0.59 -1.45
N THR A 40 -3.35 -1.75 -1.03
CA THR A 40 -2.68 -2.64 -0.06
C THR A 40 -2.23 -3.91 -0.78
N PHE A 41 -0.98 -4.30 -0.57
CA PHE A 41 -0.41 -5.55 -1.08
C PHE A 41 -0.13 -6.48 0.10
N VAL A 42 -0.62 -7.72 0.02
CA VAL A 42 -0.25 -8.77 0.97
C VAL A 42 0.86 -9.59 0.33
N ILE A 43 2.02 -9.62 0.98
CA ILE A 43 3.22 -10.27 0.46
C ILE A 43 3.61 -11.40 1.41
N GLY A 44 3.72 -12.61 0.89
CA GLY A 44 4.16 -13.80 1.63
C GLY A 44 5.67 -13.77 1.94
N GLN A 45 6.10 -14.68 2.82
CA GLN A 45 7.53 -14.79 3.20
C GLN A 45 8.43 -15.19 2.03
N ASP A 46 7.88 -15.90 1.05
CA ASP A 46 8.51 -16.27 -0.21
C ASP A 46 8.55 -15.13 -1.25
N ARG A 47 8.10 -13.93 -0.86
CA ARG A 47 7.97 -12.73 -1.71
C ARG A 47 6.89 -12.84 -2.79
N THR A 48 5.98 -13.80 -2.68
CA THR A 48 4.81 -13.89 -3.55
C THR A 48 3.74 -12.89 -3.11
N VAL A 49 3.07 -12.24 -4.07
CA VAL A 49 1.89 -11.40 -3.78
C VAL A 49 0.68 -12.30 -3.60
N LEU A 50 0.15 -12.37 -2.38
CA LEU A 50 -1.00 -13.19 -2.02
C LEU A 50 -2.33 -12.50 -2.35
N GLU A 51 -2.39 -11.17 -2.21
CA GLU A 51 -3.60 -10.38 -2.49
C GLU A 51 -3.24 -8.92 -2.82
N VAL A 52 -4.05 -8.31 -3.69
CA VAL A 52 -3.97 -6.87 -4.02
C VAL A 52 -5.31 -6.19 -3.80
N VAL A 53 -5.39 -5.33 -2.78
CA VAL A 53 -6.63 -4.63 -2.42
C VAL A 53 -6.64 -3.21 -3.00
N ARG A 54 -7.54 -2.98 -3.97
CA ARG A 54 -7.74 -1.68 -4.62
C ARG A 54 -9.12 -1.14 -4.22
N SER A 55 -9.17 -0.31 -3.19
CA SER A 55 -10.41 0.37 -2.78
C SER A 55 -10.17 1.84 -2.45
N GLU A 56 -10.76 2.73 -3.26
CA GLU A 56 -10.65 4.18 -3.06
C GLU A 56 -11.86 4.77 -2.31
N LEU A 57 -12.95 4.00 -2.17
CA LEU A 57 -14.18 4.43 -1.51
C LEU A 57 -14.37 3.81 -0.13
N ARG A 58 -13.93 2.55 0.08
CA ARG A 58 -14.14 1.82 1.33
C ARG A 58 -12.81 1.61 2.04
N MET A 59 -12.53 2.46 3.02
CA MET A 59 -11.22 2.46 3.66
C MET A 59 -10.94 1.21 4.50
N SER A 60 -11.97 0.63 5.12
CA SER A 60 -11.88 -0.60 5.92
C SER A 60 -11.55 -1.85 5.09
N ALA A 61 -11.98 -1.88 3.82
CA ALA A 61 -11.79 -3.03 2.94
C ALA A 61 -10.32 -3.44 2.77
N HIS A 62 -9.39 -2.50 2.93
CA HIS A 62 -7.94 -2.78 2.90
C HIS A 62 -7.52 -3.73 4.02
N ALA A 63 -7.93 -3.46 5.26
CA ALA A 63 -7.58 -4.29 6.40
C ALA A 63 -8.33 -5.62 6.36
N ASP A 64 -9.64 -5.58 6.10
CA ASP A 64 -10.50 -6.76 6.12
C ASP A 64 -10.04 -7.81 5.10
N ARG A 65 -9.78 -7.39 3.86
CA ARG A 65 -9.32 -8.28 2.79
C ARG A 65 -7.88 -8.75 2.99
N ALA A 66 -7.00 -7.87 3.50
CA ALA A 66 -5.63 -8.26 3.78
C ALA A 66 -5.56 -9.35 4.86
N LEU A 67 -6.33 -9.21 5.94
CA LEU A 67 -6.41 -10.23 7.00
C LEU A 67 -7.08 -11.51 6.51
N ALA A 68 -8.10 -11.41 5.65
CA ALA A 68 -8.73 -12.59 5.06
C ALA A 68 -7.75 -13.39 4.19
N ALA A 69 -6.90 -12.71 3.42
CA ALA A 69 -5.89 -13.36 2.57
C ALA A 69 -4.83 -14.16 3.36
N LEU A 70 -4.62 -13.84 4.64
CA LEU A 70 -3.67 -14.56 5.51
C LEU A 70 -4.27 -15.78 6.23
N ARG A 71 -5.58 -15.99 6.14
CA ARG A 71 -6.29 -17.09 6.82
C ARG A 71 -6.47 -18.33 5.96
N GLY A 72 -5.96 -18.31 4.72
CA GLY A 72 -5.95 -19.44 3.78
C GLY A 72 -4.79 -20.39 4.01
#